data_AF-A0A953W9J4-F1
#
_entry.id   AF-A0A953W9J4-F1
#
_cell.length_a   1.000
_cell.length_b   1.000
_cell.length_c   1.000
_cell.angle_alpha   90.00
_cell.angle_beta   90.00
_cell.angle_gamma   90.00
#
_symmetry.space_group_name_H-M   'P 1'
#
loop_
_entity.id
_entity.type
_entity.pdbx_description
1 polymer ?
#
loop_
_entity_poly.entity_id
_entity_poly.type
_entity_poly.pdbx_seq_one_letter_code
_entity_poly.pdbx_strand_id
1 'polypeptide(L)'
;AYQDELQTRLLDARPGDVIEIPEGVFSFDRSLSLAVDGVTIRGAGMDNTVLSFKNQIAGAEGLLVTASDFTIEDLAIEDTRGDALKVNEGENIIIRRVRTEWTGEPKTENGAYGIYPVQTRNVLLESNVAIGASDAGIYVGQSKNVIVRYNRAERNVAGIEIENTFDADVYENLATDNTGGILVFNMPNLSQPGARTRVFANEVNANNRKNFGHPGTPVASVPAGSGVIVNSNDEVEIFDNDIRDNKTANIIIASVFSSGLSQDGMSADFDPYPEAVYVYDNRLGGGGKNPDGIEFQALRVAMFGPLGALPDVLWDGYVDPAKMVDGELPAALRICINNDEAEVINVDAPGGFKSPALATQELRCTLPKLPPVDLGALAAE
;
A
#
# COMPACT_ATOMS: atom_id res chain seq x y z
N ALA A 1 -23.17 26.46 11.50
CA ALA A 1 -22.88 25.11 12.03
C ALA A 1 -21.38 25.01 12.27
N TYR A 2 -20.87 23.97 12.95
CA TYR A 2 -19.41 23.83 13.13
C TYR A 2 -18.65 23.74 11.79
N GLN A 3 -19.29 23.18 10.76
CA GLN A 3 -18.76 23.21 9.38
C GLN A 3 -18.35 24.62 8.93
N ASP A 4 -19.24 25.62 9.06
CA ASP A 4 -18.97 26.98 8.58
C ASP A 4 -17.81 27.63 9.34
N GLU A 5 -17.71 27.33 10.64
CA GLU A 5 -16.63 27.79 11.51
C GLU A 5 -15.28 27.20 11.07
N LEU A 6 -15.21 25.86 10.91
CA LEU A 6 -13.98 25.20 10.51
C LEU A 6 -13.57 25.59 9.08
N GLN A 7 -14.51 25.69 8.15
CA GLN A 7 -14.23 26.14 6.79
C GLN A 7 -13.64 27.55 6.77
N THR A 8 -14.20 28.47 7.58
CA THR A 8 -13.67 29.83 7.69
C THR A 8 -12.26 29.84 8.28
N ARG A 9 -12.01 29.03 9.33
CA ARG A 9 -10.67 28.90 9.93
C ARG A 9 -9.64 28.34 8.96
N LEU A 10 -10.01 27.37 8.12
CA LEU A 10 -9.13 26.83 7.08
C LEU A 10 -8.85 27.86 5.96
N LEU A 11 -9.84 28.66 5.60
CA LEU A 11 -9.70 29.73 4.59
C LEU A 11 -8.84 30.89 5.08
N ASP A 12 -8.96 31.26 6.36
CA ASP A 12 -8.25 32.38 6.98
C ASP A 12 -6.87 32.00 7.54
N ALA A 13 -6.51 30.72 7.47
CA ALA A 13 -5.26 30.16 8.01
C ALA A 13 -4.02 30.86 7.45
N ARG A 14 -2.98 30.94 8.27
CA ARG A 14 -1.68 31.51 7.95
C ARG A 14 -0.56 30.53 8.34
N PRO A 15 0.62 30.64 7.72
CA PRO A 15 1.75 29.83 8.12
C PRO A 15 2.07 29.98 9.61
N GLY A 16 2.24 28.83 10.27
CA GLY A 16 2.44 28.72 11.72
C GLY A 16 1.15 28.56 12.53
N ASP A 17 -0.03 28.66 11.90
CA ASP A 17 -1.29 28.50 12.61
C ASP A 17 -1.52 27.05 13.04
N VAL A 18 -2.07 26.91 14.24
CA VAL A 18 -2.62 25.65 14.75
C VAL A 18 -4.14 25.76 14.79
N ILE A 19 -4.81 24.96 13.97
CA ILE A 19 -6.27 24.84 13.93
C ILE A 19 -6.67 23.70 14.87
N GLU A 20 -6.95 24.05 16.13
CA GLU A 20 -7.50 23.11 17.11
C GLU A 20 -8.99 22.83 16.86
N ILE A 21 -9.36 21.56 16.80
CA ILE A 21 -10.73 21.06 16.67
C ILE A 21 -11.08 20.40 18.02
N PRO A 22 -12.12 20.86 18.72
CA PRO A 22 -12.43 20.33 20.05
C PRO A 22 -12.97 18.89 19.96
N GLU A 23 -13.11 18.27 21.13
CA GLU A 23 -13.87 17.02 21.26
C GLU A 23 -15.30 17.20 20.74
N GLY A 24 -15.76 16.22 19.96
CA GLY A 24 -17.10 16.19 19.39
C GLY A 24 -17.18 15.42 18.08
N VAL A 25 -18.42 15.15 17.66
CA VAL A 25 -18.75 14.61 16.34
C VAL A 25 -19.37 15.73 15.51
N PHE A 26 -18.71 16.11 14.43
CA PHE A 26 -19.09 17.23 13.59
C PHE A 26 -19.54 16.73 12.22
N SER A 27 -20.76 17.08 11.82
CA SER A 27 -21.30 16.68 10.53
C SER A 27 -20.89 17.67 9.44
N PHE A 28 -20.42 17.12 8.32
CA PHE A 28 -20.06 17.86 7.12
C PHE A 28 -20.88 17.37 5.91
N ASP A 29 -21.35 18.31 5.10
CA ASP A 29 -22.06 18.04 3.84
C ASP A 29 -21.22 18.40 2.59
N ARG A 30 -20.03 18.97 2.80
CA ARG A 30 -19.08 19.46 1.79
C ARG A 30 -17.65 19.15 2.21
N SER A 31 -16.77 18.91 1.23
CA SER A 31 -15.33 18.75 1.46
C SER A 31 -14.71 19.96 2.17
N LEU A 32 -13.71 19.68 3.00
CA LEU A 32 -12.80 20.68 3.56
C LEU A 32 -11.57 20.82 2.69
N SER A 33 -10.97 22.01 2.67
CA SER A 33 -9.76 22.26 1.91
C SER A 33 -8.78 23.16 2.66
N LEU A 34 -7.49 22.88 2.53
CA LEU A 34 -6.39 23.71 3.02
C LEU A 34 -5.33 23.87 1.93
N ALA A 35 -4.89 25.09 1.68
CA ALA A 35 -3.88 25.40 0.66
C ALA A 35 -2.76 26.32 1.17
N VAL A 36 -2.57 26.36 2.50
CA VAL A 36 -1.61 27.25 3.17
C VAL A 36 -0.55 26.38 3.84
N ASP A 37 0.71 26.66 3.50
CA ASP A 37 1.89 25.99 4.07
C ASP A 37 2.04 26.28 5.57
N GLY A 38 2.69 25.38 6.30
CA GLY A 38 3.08 25.60 7.69
C GLY A 38 1.92 25.51 8.69
N VAL A 39 0.81 24.89 8.32
CA VAL A 39 -0.40 24.80 9.16
C VAL A 39 -0.47 23.44 9.85
N THR A 40 -0.86 23.44 11.13
CA THR A 40 -1.22 22.23 11.86
C THR A 40 -2.73 22.14 12.08
N ILE A 41 -3.34 21.00 11.79
CA ILE A 41 -4.70 20.66 12.22
C ILE A 41 -4.62 19.65 13.35
N ARG A 42 -5.23 19.95 14.50
CA ARG A 42 -5.14 19.12 15.71
C ARG A 42 -6.51 18.87 16.32
N GLY A 43 -6.88 17.61 16.54
CA GLY A 43 -8.04 17.25 17.34
C GLY A 43 -7.70 16.90 18.79
N ALA A 44 -8.69 16.40 19.54
CA ALA A 44 -8.58 15.96 20.93
C ALA A 44 -8.29 14.44 21.07
N GLY A 45 -7.98 13.76 19.97
CA GLY A 45 -7.76 12.31 19.85
C GLY A 45 -8.67 11.70 18.78
N MET A 46 -8.20 10.66 18.10
CA MET A 46 -8.94 10.00 17.00
C MET A 46 -10.30 9.41 17.41
N ASP A 47 -10.50 9.15 18.71
CA ASP A 47 -11.78 8.69 19.26
C ASP A 47 -12.67 9.83 19.80
N ASN A 48 -12.09 11.03 19.95
CA ASN A 48 -12.72 12.17 20.62
C ASN A 48 -13.15 13.26 19.64
N THR A 49 -12.37 13.50 18.57
CA THR A 49 -12.67 14.48 17.53
C THR A 49 -12.97 13.76 16.23
N VAL A 50 -14.23 13.80 15.78
CA VAL A 50 -14.70 13.07 14.59
C VAL A 50 -15.30 14.05 13.58
N LEU A 51 -14.76 14.04 12.37
CA LEU A 51 -15.28 14.74 11.20
C LEU A 51 -16.10 13.75 10.37
N SER A 52 -17.43 13.79 10.48
CA SER A 52 -18.33 12.85 9.81
C SER A 52 -18.90 13.43 8.52
N PHE A 53 -18.64 12.73 7.41
CA PHE A 53 -19.08 13.09 6.06
C PHE A 53 -20.24 12.21 5.56
N LYS A 54 -20.90 11.48 6.47
CA LYS A 54 -22.03 10.59 6.16
C LYS A 54 -23.14 11.22 5.33
N ASN A 55 -23.31 12.55 5.42
CA ASN A 55 -24.31 13.32 4.67
C ASN A 55 -23.70 14.21 3.58
N GLN A 56 -22.49 13.91 3.12
CA GLN A 56 -21.79 14.68 2.08
C GLN A 56 -22.59 14.69 0.78
N ILE A 57 -22.91 15.89 0.30
CA ILE A 57 -23.66 16.12 -0.94
C ILE A 57 -22.78 16.72 -2.04
N ALA A 58 -21.63 17.32 -1.68
CA ALA A 58 -20.71 17.94 -2.63
C ALA A 58 -19.23 17.71 -2.28
N GLY A 59 -18.41 17.64 -3.33
CA GLY A 59 -17.02 17.18 -3.24
C GLY A 59 -16.92 15.67 -3.06
N ALA A 60 -15.70 15.14 -3.18
CA ALA A 60 -15.42 13.72 -2.96
C ALA A 60 -14.64 13.52 -1.66
N GLU A 61 -13.76 14.44 -1.34
CA GLU A 61 -12.80 14.32 -0.25
C GLU A 61 -13.42 14.70 1.10
N GLY A 62 -12.93 14.13 2.19
CA GLY A 62 -13.16 14.67 3.54
C GLY A 62 -12.36 15.95 3.74
N LEU A 63 -11.03 15.82 3.62
CA LEU A 63 -10.08 16.92 3.64
C LEU A 63 -9.09 16.82 2.47
N LEU A 64 -9.07 17.85 1.64
CA LEU A 64 -8.07 18.05 0.59
C LEU A 64 -7.01 19.07 1.05
N VAL A 65 -5.75 18.70 1.02
CA VAL A 65 -4.62 19.57 1.36
C VAL A 65 -3.70 19.70 0.15
N THR A 66 -3.27 20.92 -0.14
CA THR A 66 -2.23 21.22 -1.14
C THR A 66 -1.29 22.24 -0.51
N ALA A 67 -0.36 21.76 0.29
CA ALA A 67 0.49 22.58 1.15
C ALA A 67 1.75 21.81 1.58
N SER A 68 2.80 22.55 1.92
CA SER A 68 4.03 22.05 2.56
C SER A 68 4.05 22.37 4.06
N ASP A 69 4.96 21.72 4.80
CA ASP A 69 5.13 21.91 6.25
C ASP A 69 3.80 21.71 7.00
N PHE A 70 3.06 20.67 6.60
CA PHE A 70 1.71 20.41 7.06
C PHE A 70 1.69 19.27 8.07
N THR A 71 1.01 19.49 9.20
CA THR A 71 0.75 18.44 10.19
C THR A 71 -0.75 18.27 10.38
N ILE A 72 -1.22 17.03 10.40
CA ILE A 72 -2.54 16.67 10.92
C ILE A 72 -2.42 15.61 11.98
N GLU A 73 -3.10 15.84 13.11
CA GLU A 73 -3.06 14.92 14.24
C GLU A 73 -4.34 14.83 15.06
N ASP A 74 -4.49 13.68 15.73
CA ASP A 74 -5.43 13.46 16.83
C ASP A 74 -6.91 13.64 16.46
N LEU A 75 -7.34 13.15 15.31
CA LEU A 75 -8.74 13.20 14.87
C LEU A 75 -9.15 12.02 13.99
N ALA A 76 -10.45 11.87 13.75
CA ALA A 76 -11.00 10.94 12.79
C ALA A 76 -11.74 11.64 11.64
N ILE A 77 -11.70 11.01 10.46
CA ILE A 77 -12.49 11.37 9.28
C ILE A 77 -13.32 10.14 8.89
N GLU A 78 -14.64 10.29 8.88
CA GLU A 78 -15.57 9.17 8.69
C GLU A 78 -16.49 9.38 7.48
N ASP A 79 -16.81 8.27 6.80
CA ASP A 79 -17.90 8.15 5.83
C ASP A 79 -17.87 9.16 4.67
N THR A 80 -16.68 9.47 4.14
CA THR A 80 -16.53 10.31 2.95
C THR A 80 -17.04 9.62 1.69
N ARG A 81 -17.52 10.40 0.70
CA ARG A 81 -17.97 9.85 -0.59
C ARG A 81 -16.82 9.31 -1.44
N GLY A 82 -15.66 9.94 -1.36
CA GLY A 82 -14.39 9.55 -1.97
C GLY A 82 -13.31 9.56 -0.90
N ASP A 83 -12.13 10.09 -1.21
CA ASP A 83 -10.95 9.99 -0.36
C ASP A 83 -11.15 10.65 1.02
N ALA A 84 -10.69 10.02 2.10
CA ALA A 84 -10.90 10.59 3.43
C ALA A 84 -9.95 11.79 3.69
N LEU A 85 -8.64 11.55 3.62
CA LEU A 85 -7.60 12.56 3.71
C LEU A 85 -6.72 12.49 2.48
N LYS A 86 -6.73 13.54 1.66
CA LYS A 86 -5.86 13.67 0.50
C LYS A 86 -4.89 14.82 0.68
N VAL A 87 -3.59 14.53 0.62
CA VAL A 87 -2.53 15.53 0.55
C VAL A 87 -1.93 15.46 -0.84
N ASN A 88 -2.29 16.43 -1.68
CA ASN A 88 -1.89 16.50 -3.07
C ASN A 88 -0.79 17.54 -3.23
N GLU A 89 0.41 17.08 -3.56
CA GLU A 89 1.64 17.89 -3.62
C GLU A 89 2.07 18.44 -2.25
N GLY A 90 3.35 18.76 -2.12
CA GLY A 90 3.92 19.39 -0.92
C GLY A 90 5.13 18.65 -0.36
N GLU A 91 5.91 19.35 0.47
CA GLU A 91 7.05 18.78 1.19
C GLU A 91 6.84 18.85 2.71
N ASN A 92 7.46 17.95 3.46
CA ASN A 92 7.44 17.91 4.93
C ASN A 92 6.02 17.73 5.50
N ILE A 93 5.48 16.53 5.31
CA ILE A 93 4.11 16.19 5.67
C ILE A 93 4.12 15.21 6.85
N ILE A 94 3.40 15.55 7.92
CA ILE A 94 3.20 14.66 9.09
C ILE A 94 1.71 14.34 9.21
N ILE A 95 1.40 13.05 9.17
CA ILE A 95 0.06 12.50 9.44
C ILE A 95 0.22 11.54 10.60
N ARG A 96 -0.26 11.93 11.79
CA ARG A 96 -0.06 11.15 13.01
C ARG A 96 -1.32 10.97 13.83
N ARG A 97 -1.59 9.76 14.31
CA ARG A 97 -2.77 9.49 15.15
C ARG A 97 -4.08 9.98 14.50
N VAL A 98 -4.20 9.79 13.19
CA VAL A 98 -5.42 10.04 12.42
C VAL A 98 -6.13 8.72 12.14
N ARG A 99 -7.44 8.67 12.34
CA ARG A 99 -8.29 7.54 11.91
C ARG A 99 -9.10 7.92 10.68
N THR A 100 -9.08 7.09 9.65
CA THR A 100 -10.02 7.16 8.52
C THR A 100 -10.87 5.89 8.51
N GLU A 101 -12.19 6.05 8.40
CA GLU A 101 -13.11 4.91 8.49
C GLU A 101 -14.38 5.10 7.67
N TRP A 102 -14.74 4.06 6.89
CA TRP A 102 -16.11 3.86 6.45
C TRP A 102 -16.81 2.93 7.43
N THR A 103 -17.69 3.50 8.24
CA THR A 103 -18.23 2.89 9.46
C THR A 103 -19.20 1.73 9.20
N GLY A 104 -19.59 1.53 7.95
CA GLY A 104 -20.43 0.42 7.49
C GLY A 104 -19.64 -0.85 7.16
N GLU A 105 -20.32 -1.81 6.51
CA GLU A 105 -19.61 -2.94 5.90
C GLU A 105 -18.77 -2.47 4.70
N PRO A 106 -17.54 -2.99 4.53
CA PRO A 106 -16.71 -2.73 3.35
C PRO A 106 -17.46 -3.08 2.07
N LYS A 107 -17.51 -2.13 1.14
CA LYS A 107 -18.23 -2.25 -0.14
C LYS A 107 -17.62 -1.33 -1.18
N THR A 108 -17.87 -1.62 -2.44
CA THR A 108 -17.30 -0.90 -3.60
C THR A 108 -17.68 0.58 -3.63
N GLU A 109 -18.79 0.98 -3.03
CA GLU A 109 -19.22 2.39 -2.96
C GLU A 109 -18.55 3.19 -1.83
N ASN A 110 -17.73 2.57 -0.98
CA ASN A 110 -16.89 3.32 -0.05
C ASN A 110 -15.87 4.14 -0.85
N GLY A 111 -15.35 5.20 -0.23
CA GLY A 111 -14.29 5.99 -0.84
C GLY A 111 -13.03 5.18 -1.07
N ALA A 112 -12.27 5.57 -2.08
CA ALA A 112 -11.13 4.81 -2.58
C ALA A 112 -10.01 4.79 -1.53
N TYR A 113 -9.53 5.96 -1.12
CA TYR A 113 -8.34 6.05 -0.27
C TYR A 113 -8.64 6.62 1.12
N GLY A 114 -8.15 5.96 2.16
CA GLY A 114 -8.22 6.48 3.53
C GLY A 114 -7.25 7.65 3.74
N ILE A 115 -5.97 7.36 3.88
CA ILE A 115 -4.89 8.34 3.99
C ILE A 115 -4.12 8.34 2.67
N TYR A 116 -4.08 9.49 1.99
CA TYR A 116 -3.62 9.60 0.59
C TYR A 116 -2.69 10.81 0.36
N PRO A 117 -1.44 10.77 0.84
CA PRO A 117 -0.37 11.61 0.29
C PRO A 117 0.02 11.17 -1.13
N VAL A 118 0.11 12.14 -2.03
CA VAL A 118 0.48 11.92 -3.43
C VAL A 118 1.27 13.07 -3.99
N GLN A 119 2.31 12.77 -4.77
CA GLN A 119 3.23 13.80 -5.28
C GLN A 119 3.92 14.60 -4.17
N THR A 120 4.20 13.93 -3.05
CA THR A 120 4.76 14.53 -1.84
C THR A 120 6.21 14.15 -1.60
N ARG A 121 6.92 14.93 -0.78
CA ARG A 121 8.29 14.62 -0.37
C ARG A 121 8.48 14.79 1.13
N ASN A 122 9.29 13.92 1.74
CA ASN A 122 9.55 13.88 3.18
C ASN A 122 8.24 13.73 3.96
N VAL A 123 7.77 12.49 4.06
CA VAL A 123 6.43 12.18 4.56
C VAL A 123 6.54 11.20 5.73
N LEU A 124 5.93 11.55 6.86
CA LEU A 124 5.81 10.69 8.03
C LEU A 124 4.34 10.33 8.25
N LEU A 125 4.01 9.05 8.12
CA LEU A 125 2.71 8.48 8.46
C LEU A 125 2.90 7.59 9.68
N GLU A 126 2.46 8.04 10.85
CA GLU A 126 2.67 7.29 12.09
C GLU A 126 1.45 7.11 12.99
N SER A 127 1.29 5.92 13.56
CA SER A 127 0.22 5.63 14.53
C SER A 127 -1.19 5.92 14.01
N ASN A 128 -1.41 5.84 12.70
CA ASN A 128 -2.70 6.06 12.06
C ASN A 128 -3.52 4.77 11.99
N VAL A 129 -4.81 4.92 11.75
CA VAL A 129 -5.76 3.82 11.57
C VAL A 129 -6.55 4.04 10.28
N ALA A 130 -6.63 3.05 9.40
CA ALA A 130 -7.41 3.13 8.17
C ALA A 130 -8.29 1.90 7.97
N ILE A 131 -9.60 2.12 7.86
CA ILE A 131 -10.61 1.05 7.92
C ILE A 131 -11.64 1.16 6.77
N GLY A 132 -11.76 0.10 5.98
CA GLY A 132 -12.90 -0.08 5.07
C GLY A 132 -12.82 0.69 3.74
N ALA A 133 -11.63 1.14 3.34
CA ALA A 133 -11.39 1.79 2.05
C ALA A 133 -11.64 0.82 0.88
N SER A 134 -12.29 1.30 -0.19
CA SER A 134 -12.56 0.48 -1.39
C SER A 134 -11.34 0.32 -2.30
N ASP A 135 -10.27 1.05 -2.02
CA ASP A 135 -8.96 0.88 -2.63
C ASP A 135 -7.94 0.62 -1.50
N ALA A 136 -7.05 1.57 -1.21
CA ALA A 136 -6.07 1.46 -0.14
C ALA A 136 -6.47 2.21 1.15
N GLY A 137 -6.29 1.55 2.30
CA GLY A 137 -6.45 2.18 3.60
C GLY A 137 -5.44 3.31 3.81
N ILE A 138 -4.15 2.97 3.66
CA ILE A 138 -3.05 3.92 3.63
C ILE A 138 -2.37 3.81 2.27
N TYR A 139 -2.38 4.88 1.51
CA TYR A 139 -1.79 4.95 0.19
C TYR A 139 -0.72 6.05 0.15
N VAL A 140 0.43 5.75 -0.44
CA VAL A 140 1.46 6.75 -0.75
C VAL A 140 1.83 6.61 -2.22
N GLY A 141 1.53 7.63 -3.01
CA GLY A 141 1.72 7.59 -4.45
C GLY A 141 2.70 8.63 -4.95
N GLN A 142 3.50 8.26 -5.95
CA GLN A 142 4.32 9.23 -6.70
C GLN A 142 5.10 10.15 -5.76
N SER A 143 5.67 9.61 -4.68
CA SER A 143 6.29 10.41 -3.62
C SER A 143 7.77 10.07 -3.42
N LYS A 144 8.44 10.78 -2.52
CA LYS A 144 9.84 10.52 -2.19
C LYS A 144 10.18 10.72 -0.73
N ASN A 145 11.05 9.86 -0.17
CA ASN A 145 11.48 9.88 1.23
C ASN A 145 10.27 9.74 2.17
N VAL A 146 9.82 8.51 2.38
CA VAL A 146 8.59 8.22 3.10
C VAL A 146 8.84 7.25 4.24
N ILE A 147 8.27 7.52 5.41
CA ILE A 147 8.19 6.58 6.53
C ILE A 147 6.72 6.30 6.84
N VAL A 148 6.35 5.02 6.82
CA VAL A 148 5.03 4.51 7.23
C VAL A 148 5.23 3.56 8.40
N ARG A 149 4.90 4.00 9.63
CA ARG A 149 5.15 3.21 10.84
C ARG A 149 4.03 3.18 11.88
N TYR A 150 3.95 2.12 12.67
CA TYR A 150 3.00 2.00 13.79
C TYR A 150 1.52 2.10 13.39
N ASN A 151 1.20 1.97 12.09
CA ASN A 151 -0.16 2.14 11.62
C ASN A 151 -0.94 0.83 11.70
N ARG A 152 -2.28 0.93 11.76
CA ARG A 152 -3.20 -0.19 11.60
C ARG A 152 -4.04 0.01 10.34
N ALA A 153 -3.90 -0.91 9.38
CA ALA A 153 -4.74 -0.95 8.19
C ALA A 153 -5.56 -2.25 8.18
N GLU A 154 -6.89 -2.12 8.23
CA GLU A 154 -7.78 -3.28 8.28
C GLU A 154 -9.05 -3.13 7.45
N ARG A 155 -9.58 -4.26 6.98
CA ARG A 155 -10.84 -4.33 6.22
C ARG A 155 -10.85 -3.54 4.90
N ASN A 156 -9.69 -3.18 4.36
CA ASN A 156 -9.52 -2.48 3.08
C ASN A 156 -9.37 -3.47 1.91
N VAL A 157 -9.32 -2.98 0.67
CA VAL A 157 -8.80 -3.81 -0.44
C VAL A 157 -7.30 -3.97 -0.27
N ALA A 158 -6.53 -2.89 -0.38
CA ALA A 158 -5.12 -2.85 0.01
C ALA A 158 -5.01 -2.26 1.42
N GLY A 159 -4.30 -2.93 2.32
CA GLY A 159 -4.03 -2.37 3.65
C GLY A 159 -3.17 -1.12 3.54
N ILE A 160 -1.92 -1.32 3.08
CA ILE A 160 -0.96 -0.26 2.83
C ILE A 160 -0.47 -0.39 1.39
N GLU A 161 -0.45 0.69 0.63
CA GLU A 161 0.05 0.73 -0.74
C GLU A 161 1.11 1.82 -0.92
N ILE A 162 2.26 1.41 -1.47
CA ILE A 162 3.35 2.28 -1.90
C ILE A 162 3.39 2.21 -3.42
N GLU A 163 2.87 3.23 -4.09
CA GLU A 163 2.77 3.30 -5.55
C GLU A 163 3.78 4.32 -6.09
N ASN A 164 4.60 3.91 -7.07
CA ASN A 164 5.48 4.80 -7.84
C ASN A 164 6.30 5.76 -6.95
N THR A 165 6.75 5.28 -5.79
CA THR A 165 7.40 6.08 -4.75
C THR A 165 8.86 5.68 -4.64
N PHE A 166 9.73 6.68 -4.45
CA PHE A 166 11.16 6.47 -4.21
C PHE A 166 11.50 6.56 -2.73
N ASP A 167 12.34 5.63 -2.25
CA ASP A 167 12.90 5.69 -0.90
C ASP A 167 11.81 5.66 0.17
N ALA A 168 11.27 4.47 0.45
CA ALA A 168 10.18 4.27 1.41
C ALA A 168 10.51 3.20 2.46
N ASP A 169 10.29 3.52 3.72
CA ASP A 169 10.38 2.59 4.86
C ASP A 169 8.98 2.31 5.40
N VAL A 170 8.54 1.05 5.30
CA VAL A 170 7.23 0.57 5.79
C VAL A 170 7.48 -0.42 6.90
N TYR A 171 7.30 -0.01 8.16
CA TYR A 171 7.66 -0.86 9.30
C TYR A 171 6.80 -0.76 10.54
N GLU A 172 6.79 -1.84 11.34
CA GLU A 172 6.03 -1.90 12.60
C GLU A 172 4.54 -1.56 12.42
N ASN A 173 3.97 -1.86 11.26
CA ASN A 173 2.55 -1.73 10.99
C ASN A 173 1.82 -3.05 11.21
N LEU A 174 0.52 -2.96 11.48
CA LEU A 174 -0.42 -4.07 11.46
C LEU A 174 -1.29 -3.97 10.20
N ALA A 175 -1.15 -4.93 9.28
CA ALA A 175 -2.02 -5.07 8.11
C ALA A 175 -2.80 -6.39 8.23
N THR A 176 -4.09 -6.30 8.56
CA THR A 176 -4.92 -7.48 8.82
C THR A 176 -6.32 -7.38 8.22
N ASP A 177 -6.90 -8.52 7.85
CA ASP A 177 -8.28 -8.60 7.37
C ASP A 177 -8.57 -7.73 6.13
N ASN A 178 -7.54 -7.35 5.37
CA ASN A 178 -7.65 -6.69 4.06
C ASN A 178 -7.80 -7.75 2.94
N THR A 179 -7.90 -7.34 1.67
CA THR A 179 -7.78 -8.27 0.53
C THR A 179 -6.31 -8.62 0.27
N GLY A 180 -5.47 -7.58 0.21
CA GLY A 180 -4.00 -7.66 0.24
C GLY A 180 -3.44 -6.83 1.39
N GLY A 181 -2.38 -7.31 2.05
CA GLY A 181 -1.79 -6.64 3.21
C GLY A 181 -1.00 -5.38 2.87
N ILE A 182 0.20 -5.54 2.29
CA ILE A 182 1.08 -4.45 1.89
C ILE A 182 1.42 -4.60 0.40
N LEU A 183 1.20 -3.55 -0.39
CA LEU A 183 1.44 -3.52 -1.83
C LEU A 183 2.57 -2.52 -2.15
N VAL A 184 3.54 -2.94 -2.95
CA VAL A 184 4.65 -2.12 -3.44
C VAL A 184 4.63 -2.13 -4.96
N PHE A 185 3.97 -1.15 -5.54
CA PHE A 185 3.53 -1.16 -6.94
C PHE A 185 4.23 -0.08 -7.74
N ASN A 186 4.53 -0.40 -9.00
CA ASN A 186 4.68 0.59 -10.05
C ASN A 186 3.57 0.38 -11.07
N MET A 187 2.92 1.49 -11.42
CA MET A 187 1.85 1.55 -12.38
C MET A 187 2.27 2.41 -13.60
N PRO A 188 1.85 2.03 -14.81
CA PRO A 188 2.15 2.78 -16.02
C PRO A 188 1.39 4.10 -16.06
N ASN A 189 1.84 5.02 -16.93
CA ASN A 189 1.15 6.29 -17.19
C ASN A 189 1.05 7.24 -15.98
N LEU A 190 1.99 7.15 -15.05
CA LEU A 190 2.13 8.05 -13.91
C LEU A 190 3.35 8.98 -14.09
N SER A 191 3.44 10.00 -13.24
CA SER A 191 4.44 11.07 -13.38
C SER A 191 5.88 10.64 -13.12
N GLN A 192 6.08 9.52 -12.43
CA GLN A 192 7.38 8.92 -12.14
C GLN A 192 7.24 7.42 -11.86
N PRO A 193 8.33 6.63 -11.94
CA PRO A 193 8.38 5.29 -11.37
C PRO A 193 8.65 5.35 -9.86
N GLY A 194 8.73 4.20 -9.21
CA GLY A 194 9.18 4.03 -7.83
C GLY A 194 10.28 2.98 -7.73
N ALA A 195 11.07 3.07 -6.65
CA ALA A 195 12.11 2.10 -6.30
C ALA A 195 12.59 2.32 -4.87
N ARG A 196 13.36 1.36 -4.33
CA ARG A 196 14.04 1.45 -3.01
C ARG A 196 13.03 1.49 -1.86
N THR A 197 12.14 0.51 -1.84
CA THR A 197 11.16 0.33 -0.75
C THR A 197 11.61 -0.78 0.18
N ARG A 198 11.65 -0.51 1.50
CA ARG A 198 11.96 -1.48 2.54
C ARG A 198 10.71 -1.76 3.37
N VAL A 199 10.27 -3.02 3.38
CA VAL A 199 9.12 -3.51 4.14
C VAL A 199 9.64 -4.42 5.25
N PHE A 200 9.57 -3.96 6.51
CA PHE A 200 10.17 -4.71 7.62
C PHE A 200 9.49 -4.58 8.97
N ALA A 201 9.68 -5.52 9.87
CA ALA A 201 9.09 -5.50 11.23
C ALA A 201 7.55 -5.36 11.26
N ASN A 202 6.84 -5.66 10.18
CA ASN A 202 5.38 -5.59 10.13
C ASN A 202 4.73 -6.90 10.60
N GLU A 203 3.50 -6.79 11.09
CA GLU A 203 2.58 -7.92 11.25
C GLU A 203 1.57 -7.91 10.10
N VAL A 204 1.69 -8.86 9.16
CA VAL A 204 0.86 -8.94 7.94
C VAL A 204 0.10 -10.26 7.96
N ASN A 205 -1.10 -10.26 8.53
CA ASN A 205 -1.80 -11.49 8.85
C ASN A 205 -3.26 -11.53 8.40
N ALA A 206 -3.71 -12.71 7.98
CA ALA A 206 -5.11 -13.00 7.70
C ALA A 206 -5.79 -12.00 6.73
N ASN A 207 -5.06 -11.47 5.75
CA ASN A 207 -5.59 -10.57 4.72
C ASN A 207 -6.42 -11.36 3.71
N ASN A 208 -7.59 -11.81 4.15
CA ASN A 208 -8.45 -12.78 3.48
C ASN A 208 -9.82 -12.21 3.08
N ARG A 209 -9.99 -10.89 3.14
CA ARG A 209 -11.21 -10.21 2.72
C ARG A 209 -11.46 -10.50 1.25
N LYS A 210 -12.72 -10.74 0.88
CA LYS A 210 -13.08 -10.76 -0.53
C LYS A 210 -12.81 -9.38 -1.12
N ASN A 211 -12.14 -9.34 -2.28
CA ASN A 211 -11.92 -8.09 -3.01
C ASN A 211 -13.26 -7.39 -3.30
N PHE A 212 -13.31 -6.09 -2.97
CA PHE A 212 -14.46 -5.21 -3.19
C PHE A 212 -14.05 -3.92 -3.91
N GLY A 213 -12.87 -3.89 -4.52
CA GLY A 213 -12.38 -2.77 -5.28
C GLY A 213 -13.20 -2.50 -6.52
N HIS A 214 -13.17 -1.26 -6.98
CA HIS A 214 -13.95 -0.86 -8.15
C HIS A 214 -13.46 -1.63 -9.38
N PRO A 215 -14.34 -2.33 -10.13
CA PRO A 215 -13.92 -3.06 -11.31
C PRO A 215 -13.16 -2.18 -12.31
N GLY A 216 -12.04 -2.70 -12.81
CA GLY A 216 -11.15 -1.99 -13.72
C GLY A 216 -10.03 -1.19 -13.06
N THR A 217 -10.02 -1.04 -11.73
CA THR A 217 -8.83 -0.52 -11.03
C THR A 217 -7.77 -1.60 -10.84
N PRO A 218 -6.49 -1.23 -10.66
CA PRO A 218 -5.40 -2.18 -10.42
C PRO A 218 -5.66 -3.08 -9.21
N VAL A 219 -6.07 -2.51 -8.08
CA VAL A 219 -6.32 -3.27 -6.85
C VAL A 219 -7.49 -4.26 -6.96
N ALA A 220 -8.42 -4.06 -7.90
CA ALA A 220 -9.51 -5.01 -8.14
C ALA A 220 -9.02 -6.37 -8.66
N SER A 221 -7.78 -6.44 -9.16
CA SER A 221 -7.12 -7.69 -9.57
C SER A 221 -6.43 -8.43 -8.43
N VAL A 222 -6.27 -7.81 -7.27
CA VAL A 222 -5.55 -8.40 -6.14
C VAL A 222 -6.31 -9.61 -5.61
N PRO A 223 -5.71 -10.82 -5.63
CA PRO A 223 -6.37 -12.00 -5.09
C PRO A 223 -6.49 -11.86 -3.56
N ALA A 224 -7.66 -12.18 -3.02
CA ALA A 224 -7.83 -12.26 -1.58
C ALA A 224 -6.84 -13.26 -0.98
N GLY A 225 -6.32 -12.99 0.21
CA GLY A 225 -5.33 -13.87 0.84
C GLY A 225 -3.90 -13.56 0.43
N SER A 226 -3.60 -12.32 0.06
CA SER A 226 -2.25 -11.89 -0.28
C SER A 226 -1.60 -11.14 0.89
N GLY A 227 -0.41 -11.56 1.32
CA GLY A 227 0.34 -10.88 2.37
C GLY A 227 1.01 -9.59 1.87
N VAL A 228 2.21 -9.73 1.31
CA VAL A 228 2.94 -8.65 0.64
C VAL A 228 2.94 -8.88 -0.87
N ILE A 229 2.70 -7.85 -1.68
CA ILE A 229 2.74 -7.94 -3.14
C ILE A 229 3.72 -6.90 -3.69
N VAL A 230 4.66 -7.35 -4.52
CA VAL A 230 5.51 -6.49 -5.34
C VAL A 230 4.99 -6.56 -6.77
N ASN A 231 4.62 -5.42 -7.35
CA ASN A 231 4.23 -5.33 -8.76
C ASN A 231 5.13 -4.37 -9.53
N SER A 232 5.93 -4.90 -10.46
CA SER A 232 6.77 -4.12 -11.40
C SER A 232 7.69 -3.08 -10.73
N ASN A 233 8.05 -3.30 -9.47
CA ASN A 233 8.81 -2.35 -8.67
C ASN A 233 10.23 -2.85 -8.45
N ASP A 234 11.18 -1.92 -8.42
CA ASP A 234 12.61 -2.21 -8.37
C ASP A 234 13.20 -1.91 -7.00
N GLU A 235 14.25 -2.64 -6.65
CA GLU A 235 14.98 -2.43 -5.40
C GLU A 235 14.02 -2.51 -4.20
N VAL A 236 13.38 -3.67 -4.01
CA VAL A 236 12.45 -3.88 -2.89
C VAL A 236 13.05 -4.85 -1.88
N GLU A 237 13.13 -4.45 -0.61
CA GLU A 237 13.65 -5.26 0.47
C GLU A 237 12.50 -5.67 1.41
N ILE A 238 12.27 -6.97 1.60
CA ILE A 238 11.21 -7.50 2.48
C ILE A 238 11.90 -8.35 3.55
N PHE A 239 11.98 -7.85 4.79
CA PHE A 239 12.73 -8.54 5.83
C PHE A 239 12.17 -8.38 7.22
N ASP A 240 12.45 -9.35 8.09
CA ASP A 240 12.03 -9.28 9.49
C ASP A 240 10.53 -8.96 9.66
N ASN A 241 9.65 -9.49 8.82
CA ASN A 241 8.19 -9.39 9.01
C ASN A 241 7.61 -10.69 9.60
N ASP A 242 6.51 -10.60 10.34
CA ASP A 242 5.63 -11.75 10.63
C ASP A 242 4.50 -11.75 9.59
N ILE A 243 4.55 -12.68 8.63
CA ILE A 243 3.60 -12.76 7.53
C ILE A 243 2.92 -14.13 7.56
N ARG A 244 1.63 -14.14 7.89
CA ARG A 244 0.95 -15.41 8.15
C ARG A 244 -0.52 -15.46 7.81
N ASP A 245 -1.01 -16.68 7.62
CA ASP A 245 -2.44 -16.99 7.47
C ASP A 245 -3.13 -16.28 6.28
N ASN A 246 -2.35 -15.86 5.28
CA ASN A 246 -2.85 -15.29 4.02
C ASN A 246 -3.19 -16.43 3.05
N LYS A 247 -4.46 -16.56 2.66
CA LYS A 247 -5.01 -17.76 2.01
C LYS A 247 -4.40 -18.12 0.66
N THR A 248 -3.87 -17.14 -0.07
CA THR A 248 -3.28 -17.30 -1.41
C THR A 248 -1.78 -17.48 -1.33
N ALA A 249 -1.05 -16.46 -0.87
CA ALA A 249 0.40 -16.50 -0.67
C ALA A 249 0.83 -15.45 0.36
N ASN A 250 1.94 -15.70 1.05
CA ASN A 250 2.50 -14.74 2.00
C ASN A 250 3.22 -13.62 1.26
N ILE A 251 3.93 -13.92 0.17
CA ILE A 251 4.57 -12.94 -0.70
C ILE A 251 4.24 -13.26 -2.16
N ILE A 252 3.84 -12.25 -2.93
CA ILE A 252 3.64 -12.33 -4.37
C ILE A 252 4.59 -11.35 -5.06
N ILE A 253 5.35 -11.83 -6.04
CA ILE A 253 6.22 -11.00 -6.89
C ILE A 253 5.72 -11.13 -8.31
N ALA A 254 5.28 -10.01 -8.89
CA ALA A 254 4.63 -10.00 -10.19
C ALA A 254 5.02 -8.81 -11.05
N SER A 255 4.87 -8.98 -12.35
CA SER A 255 4.82 -7.96 -13.38
C SER A 255 3.38 -7.46 -13.55
N VAL A 256 3.23 -6.25 -14.06
CA VAL A 256 1.95 -5.70 -14.52
C VAL A 256 1.31 -6.57 -15.61
N PHE A 257 2.09 -7.39 -16.32
CA PHE A 257 1.54 -8.34 -17.31
C PHE A 257 0.65 -9.41 -16.67
N SER A 258 0.81 -9.65 -15.37
CA SER A 258 0.03 -10.61 -14.59
C SER A 258 -1.17 -9.98 -13.87
N SER A 259 -1.34 -8.64 -13.89
CA SER A 259 -2.41 -7.95 -13.12
C SER A 259 -3.76 -7.85 -13.85
N GLY A 260 -3.86 -8.40 -15.08
CA GLY A 260 -5.10 -8.33 -15.87
C GLY A 260 -5.45 -6.92 -16.35
N LEU A 261 -4.57 -5.94 -16.14
CA LEU A 261 -4.72 -4.59 -16.67
C LEU A 261 -4.51 -4.55 -18.17
N SER A 262 -5.27 -3.66 -18.82
CA SER A 262 -5.07 -3.36 -20.23
C SER A 262 -3.65 -2.84 -20.45
N GLN A 263 -2.94 -3.49 -21.37
CA GLN A 263 -1.63 -3.06 -21.81
C GLN A 263 -1.72 -1.95 -22.88
N ASP A 264 -2.93 -1.69 -23.40
CA ASP A 264 -3.17 -0.64 -24.37
C ASP A 264 -2.89 0.73 -23.75
N GLY A 265 -2.01 1.50 -24.41
CA GLY A 265 -1.66 2.84 -23.97
C GLY A 265 -0.70 2.87 -22.78
N MET A 266 -0.07 1.75 -22.40
CA MET A 266 1.08 1.74 -21.49
C MET A 266 2.21 2.60 -22.07
N SER A 267 2.81 3.46 -21.25
CA SER A 267 3.91 4.31 -21.69
C SER A 267 5.13 3.48 -22.07
N ALA A 268 5.80 3.84 -23.16
CA ALA A 268 6.90 3.06 -23.72
C ALA A 268 8.17 3.02 -22.83
N ASP A 269 8.22 3.91 -21.85
CA ASP A 269 9.27 4.06 -20.85
C ASP A 269 8.94 3.40 -19.50
N PHE A 270 7.74 2.82 -19.36
CA PHE A 270 7.39 2.06 -18.17
C PHE A 270 8.19 0.76 -18.09
N ASP A 271 8.78 0.48 -16.93
CA ASP A 271 9.41 -0.80 -16.63
C ASP A 271 8.38 -1.77 -16.02
N PRO A 272 7.97 -2.83 -16.72
CA PRO A 272 6.96 -3.76 -16.23
C PRO A 272 7.54 -4.90 -15.39
N TYR A 273 8.86 -4.97 -15.19
CA TYR A 273 9.50 -6.11 -14.55
C TYR A 273 9.88 -5.79 -13.10
N PRO A 274 9.58 -6.65 -12.13
CA PRO A 274 10.11 -6.49 -10.78
C PRO A 274 11.58 -6.91 -10.75
N GLU A 275 12.48 -6.00 -10.35
CA GLU A 275 13.91 -6.27 -10.31
C GLU A 275 14.54 -5.95 -8.95
N ALA A 276 15.66 -6.61 -8.64
CA ALA A 276 16.41 -6.39 -7.41
C ALA A 276 15.54 -6.55 -6.12
N VAL A 277 14.62 -7.51 -6.13
CA VAL A 277 13.76 -7.83 -4.98
C VAL A 277 14.52 -8.77 -4.03
N TYR A 278 14.66 -8.39 -2.76
CA TYR A 278 15.36 -9.17 -1.75
C TYR A 278 14.46 -9.55 -0.57
N VAL A 279 14.22 -10.85 -0.38
CA VAL A 279 13.38 -11.38 0.71
C VAL A 279 14.24 -12.21 1.67
N TYR A 280 14.28 -11.86 2.95
CA TYR A 280 15.09 -12.59 3.95
C TYR A 280 14.61 -12.38 5.39
N ASP A 281 14.95 -13.29 6.31
CA ASP A 281 14.67 -13.20 7.76
C ASP A 281 13.20 -12.95 8.16
N ASN A 282 12.23 -13.19 7.29
CA ASN A 282 10.80 -13.12 7.61
C ASN A 282 10.32 -14.42 8.27
N ARG A 283 9.38 -14.31 9.20
CA ARG A 283 8.65 -15.46 9.73
C ARG A 283 7.41 -15.67 8.87
N LEU A 284 7.52 -16.57 7.90
CA LEU A 284 6.43 -16.94 7.00
C LEU A 284 5.72 -18.17 7.56
N GLY A 285 4.39 -18.18 7.54
CA GLY A 285 3.68 -19.36 8.03
C GLY A 285 2.18 -19.36 7.76
N GLY A 286 1.62 -20.55 7.58
CA GLY A 286 0.20 -20.68 7.24
C GLY A 286 -0.12 -20.13 5.85
N GLY A 287 -1.39 -20.26 5.44
CA GLY A 287 -1.81 -19.85 4.10
C GLY A 287 -1.68 -20.94 3.02
N GLY A 288 -1.87 -20.54 1.76
CA GLY A 288 -1.70 -21.36 0.55
C GLY A 288 -2.68 -22.52 0.33
N LYS A 289 -3.47 -22.91 1.34
CA LYS A 289 -4.39 -24.06 1.29
C LYS A 289 -5.72 -23.77 0.57
N ASN A 290 -6.13 -22.52 0.54
CA ASN A 290 -7.40 -22.10 -0.05
C ASN A 290 -7.22 -20.78 -0.81
N PRO A 291 -6.36 -20.76 -1.84
CA PRO A 291 -6.10 -19.55 -2.59
C PRO A 291 -7.38 -19.05 -3.26
N ASP A 292 -7.46 -17.74 -3.45
CA ASP A 292 -8.55 -17.09 -4.16
C ASP A 292 -8.44 -17.35 -5.67
N GLY A 293 -9.57 -17.45 -6.37
CA GLY A 293 -9.59 -17.76 -7.81
C GLY A 293 -9.44 -19.24 -8.16
N ILE A 294 -10.03 -19.64 -9.30
CA ILE A 294 -10.06 -21.03 -9.77
C ILE A 294 -8.67 -21.46 -10.23
N GLU A 295 -7.92 -20.53 -10.82
CA GLU A 295 -6.60 -20.73 -11.41
C GLU A 295 -5.58 -21.11 -10.33
N PHE A 296 -5.51 -20.36 -9.23
CA PHE A 296 -4.62 -20.68 -8.11
C PHE A 296 -5.04 -21.97 -7.39
N GLN A 297 -6.34 -22.26 -7.29
CA GLN A 297 -6.81 -23.54 -6.73
C GLN A 297 -6.41 -24.73 -7.61
N ALA A 298 -6.53 -24.59 -8.94
CA ALA A 298 -6.10 -25.60 -9.89
C ALA A 298 -4.58 -25.81 -9.85
N LEU A 299 -3.80 -24.71 -9.81
CA LEU A 299 -2.35 -24.75 -9.64
C LEU A 299 -1.95 -25.51 -8.38
N ARG A 300 -2.56 -25.16 -7.23
CA ARG A 300 -2.33 -25.82 -5.94
C ARG A 300 -2.57 -27.33 -6.04
N VAL A 301 -3.71 -27.74 -6.59
CA VAL A 301 -4.07 -29.16 -6.71
C VAL A 301 -3.14 -29.90 -7.66
N ALA A 302 -2.78 -29.29 -8.79
CA ALA A 302 -1.91 -29.90 -9.79
C ALA A 302 -0.48 -30.12 -9.27
N MET A 303 0.07 -29.15 -8.55
CA MET A 303 1.46 -29.17 -8.10
C MET A 303 1.64 -29.85 -6.73
N PHE A 304 0.70 -29.67 -5.81
CA PHE A 304 0.85 -30.06 -4.40
C PHE A 304 -0.25 -31.02 -3.91
N GLY A 305 -1.20 -31.38 -4.79
CA GLY A 305 -2.28 -32.30 -4.50
C GLY A 305 -3.46 -31.68 -3.73
N PRO A 306 -4.56 -32.43 -3.55
CA PRO A 306 -5.81 -31.89 -2.98
C PRO A 306 -5.68 -31.31 -1.57
N LEU A 307 -4.74 -31.83 -0.77
CA LEU A 307 -4.48 -31.39 0.62
C LEU A 307 -3.22 -30.53 0.74
N GLY A 308 -2.52 -30.25 -0.36
CA GLY A 308 -1.32 -29.41 -0.39
C GLY A 308 -1.64 -27.92 -0.22
N ALA A 309 -0.60 -27.12 -0.10
CA ALA A 309 -0.66 -25.67 -0.07
C ALA A 309 0.24 -25.09 -1.16
N LEU A 310 -0.09 -23.90 -1.66
CA LEU A 310 0.88 -23.11 -2.42
C LEU A 310 2.04 -22.69 -1.49
N PRO A 311 3.27 -22.60 -2.02
CA PRO A 311 4.42 -22.08 -1.28
C PRO A 311 4.23 -20.66 -0.75
N ASP A 312 5.06 -20.28 0.23
CA ASP A 312 5.01 -18.96 0.86
C ASP A 312 5.20 -17.81 -0.13
N VAL A 313 6.09 -18.02 -1.12
CA VAL A 313 6.40 -17.04 -2.16
C VAL A 313 5.89 -17.53 -3.51
N LEU A 314 5.09 -16.69 -4.16
CA LEU A 314 4.63 -16.89 -5.53
C LEU A 314 5.30 -15.85 -6.42
N TRP A 315 6.04 -16.32 -7.41
CA TRP A 315 6.63 -15.48 -8.45
C TRP A 315 5.96 -15.78 -9.79
N ASP A 316 5.65 -14.74 -10.55
CA ASP A 316 4.99 -14.91 -11.83
C ASP A 316 5.91 -15.41 -12.96
N GLY A 317 7.23 -15.27 -12.80
CA GLY A 317 8.24 -15.75 -13.75
C GLY A 317 8.67 -14.71 -14.79
N TYR A 318 8.12 -13.50 -14.78
CA TYR A 318 8.57 -12.46 -15.70
C TYR A 318 9.95 -11.92 -15.31
N VAL A 319 10.78 -11.72 -16.33
CA VAL A 319 12.12 -11.11 -16.28
C VAL A 319 12.33 -10.25 -17.52
N ASP A 320 13.11 -9.18 -17.44
CA ASP A 320 13.37 -8.33 -18.60
C ASP A 320 14.35 -9.01 -19.59
N PRO A 321 13.89 -9.45 -20.79
CA PRO A 321 14.78 -10.05 -21.77
C PRO A 321 15.82 -9.07 -22.33
N ALA A 322 15.57 -7.76 -22.28
CA ALA A 322 16.48 -6.74 -22.81
C ALA A 322 17.71 -6.51 -21.91
N LYS A 323 17.61 -6.85 -20.61
CA LYS A 323 18.69 -6.71 -19.63
C LYS A 323 19.49 -8.00 -19.42
N MET A 324 19.11 -9.10 -20.07
CA MET A 324 19.82 -10.38 -20.00
C MET A 324 21.25 -10.30 -20.57
N VAL A 325 22.21 -10.90 -19.87
CA VAL A 325 23.60 -11.06 -20.32
C VAL A 325 23.95 -12.55 -20.27
N ASP A 326 24.35 -13.10 -21.41
CA ASP A 326 24.66 -14.54 -21.57
C ASP A 326 23.53 -15.49 -21.12
N GLY A 327 22.27 -15.03 -21.25
CA GLY A 327 21.08 -15.81 -20.90
C GLY A 327 20.65 -15.72 -19.44
N GLU A 328 21.34 -14.93 -18.61
CA GLU A 328 20.98 -14.68 -17.21
C GLU A 328 20.79 -13.19 -16.93
N LEU A 329 19.93 -12.87 -15.95
CA LEU A 329 19.85 -11.51 -15.42
C LEU A 329 21.16 -11.19 -14.66
N PRO A 330 21.73 -9.99 -14.85
CA PRO A 330 22.81 -9.49 -14.02
C PRO A 330 22.49 -9.65 -12.52
N ALA A 331 23.48 -10.02 -11.71
CA ALA A 331 23.26 -10.35 -10.30
C ALA A 331 22.53 -9.23 -9.51
N ALA A 332 22.77 -7.97 -9.86
CA ALA A 332 22.14 -6.82 -9.22
C ALA A 332 20.65 -6.65 -9.52
N LEU A 333 20.11 -7.30 -10.56
CA LEU A 333 18.71 -7.18 -10.99
C LEU A 333 17.86 -8.41 -10.62
N ARG A 334 18.48 -9.45 -10.06
CA ARG A 334 17.79 -10.71 -9.76
C ARG A 334 16.77 -10.53 -8.64
N ILE A 335 15.79 -11.41 -8.61
CA ILE A 335 14.98 -11.66 -7.42
C ILE A 335 15.75 -12.65 -6.54
N CYS A 336 16.00 -12.30 -5.28
CA CYS A 336 16.72 -13.13 -4.33
C CYS A 336 15.85 -13.44 -3.11
N ILE A 337 15.68 -14.72 -2.83
CA ILE A 337 14.92 -15.24 -1.69
C ILE A 337 15.86 -16.04 -0.80
N ASN A 338 16.26 -15.45 0.33
CA ASN A 338 17.10 -16.05 1.35
C ASN A 338 16.37 -16.07 2.70
N ASN A 339 15.24 -16.78 2.74
CA ASN A 339 14.29 -16.74 3.85
C ASN A 339 14.09 -18.15 4.48
N ASP A 340 15.17 -18.72 5.00
CA ASP A 340 15.21 -20.05 5.63
C ASP A 340 14.63 -21.17 4.74
N GLU A 341 13.55 -21.80 5.21
CA GLU A 341 12.84 -22.92 4.59
C GLU A 341 11.75 -22.48 3.61
N ALA A 342 11.56 -21.18 3.39
CA ALA A 342 10.53 -20.67 2.49
C ALA A 342 10.70 -21.25 1.07
N GLU A 343 9.63 -21.85 0.56
CA GLU A 343 9.58 -22.33 -0.81
C GLU A 343 9.06 -21.24 -1.75
N VAL A 344 9.53 -21.28 -2.99
CA VAL A 344 9.09 -20.38 -4.06
C VAL A 344 8.52 -21.20 -5.20
N ILE A 345 7.33 -20.85 -5.67
CA ILE A 345 6.79 -21.32 -6.95
C ILE A 345 6.92 -20.24 -8.01
N ASN A 346 7.50 -20.60 -9.16
CA ASN A 346 7.35 -19.86 -10.40
C ASN A 346 6.11 -20.42 -11.12
N VAL A 347 5.13 -19.58 -11.40
CA VAL A 347 3.87 -20.00 -12.04
C VAL A 347 3.96 -20.04 -13.57
N ASP A 348 5.09 -19.64 -14.16
CA ASP A 348 5.35 -19.64 -15.61
C ASP A 348 4.37 -18.75 -16.41
N ALA A 349 4.07 -17.55 -15.90
CA ALA A 349 3.17 -16.62 -16.59
C ALA A 349 3.66 -16.26 -18.02
N PRO A 350 4.96 -15.99 -18.29
CA PRO A 350 5.45 -15.79 -19.65
C PRO A 350 5.24 -16.98 -20.59
N GLY A 351 5.30 -18.21 -20.07
CA GLY A 351 5.01 -19.45 -20.81
C GLY A 351 3.51 -19.76 -20.95
N GLY A 352 2.64 -18.92 -20.37
CA GLY A 352 1.20 -19.10 -20.33
C GLY A 352 0.75 -20.15 -19.32
N PHE A 353 1.43 -20.21 -18.17
CA PHE A 353 1.15 -21.08 -17.02
C PHE A 353 1.25 -22.58 -17.32
N LYS A 354 2.04 -22.96 -18.33
CA LYS A 354 2.09 -24.34 -18.83
C LYS A 354 3.05 -25.22 -18.03
N SER A 355 4.11 -24.62 -17.49
CA SER A 355 5.19 -25.33 -16.81
C SER A 355 5.52 -24.71 -15.45
N PRO A 356 4.54 -24.55 -14.54
CA PRO A 356 4.85 -24.07 -13.20
C PRO A 356 5.83 -25.02 -12.49
N ALA A 357 6.77 -24.46 -11.73
CA ALA A 357 7.83 -25.22 -11.08
C ALA A 357 8.29 -24.55 -9.78
N LEU A 358 8.87 -25.33 -8.88
CA LEU A 358 9.58 -24.77 -7.72
C LEU A 358 10.86 -24.07 -8.18
N ALA A 359 11.03 -22.82 -7.76
CA ALA A 359 12.17 -21.97 -8.09
C ALA A 359 13.08 -21.68 -6.88
N THR A 360 12.83 -22.35 -5.74
CA THR A 360 13.51 -22.09 -4.46
C THR A 360 15.04 -22.09 -4.56
N GLN A 361 15.64 -23.04 -5.27
CA GLN A 361 17.10 -23.12 -5.40
C GLN A 361 17.66 -22.10 -6.40
N GLU A 362 16.90 -21.79 -7.45
CA GLU A 362 17.28 -20.82 -8.48
C GLU A 362 17.36 -19.40 -7.91
N LEU A 363 16.39 -19.03 -7.08
CA LEU A 363 16.30 -17.70 -6.47
C LEU A 363 17.08 -17.58 -5.15
N ARG A 364 17.81 -18.62 -4.73
CA ARG A 364 18.62 -18.57 -3.51
C ARG A 364 19.90 -17.79 -3.77
N CYS A 365 19.83 -16.48 -3.57
CA CYS A 365 20.93 -15.54 -3.70
C CYS A 365 20.82 -14.40 -2.68
N THR A 366 21.75 -13.43 -2.75
CA THR A 366 21.78 -12.26 -1.88
C THR A 366 21.94 -11.00 -2.70
N LEU A 367 21.31 -9.91 -2.26
CA LEU A 367 21.49 -8.57 -2.83
C LEU A 367 22.11 -7.61 -1.80
N PRO A 368 22.71 -6.49 -2.24
CA PRO A 368 23.04 -5.39 -1.35
C PRO A 368 21.79 -4.89 -0.60
N LYS A 369 21.94 -4.61 0.70
CA LYS A 369 20.85 -4.05 1.52
C LYS A 369 20.65 -2.58 1.22
N LEU A 370 19.41 -2.12 1.29
CA LEU A 370 19.07 -0.73 1.02
C LEU A 370 19.34 0.16 2.25
N PRO A 371 19.79 1.41 2.03
CA PRO A 371 19.96 2.36 3.12
C PRO A 371 18.59 2.74 3.73
N PRO A 372 18.56 3.10 5.03
CA PRO A 372 17.34 3.64 5.64
C PRO A 372 16.94 4.99 5.09
N VAL A 373 15.63 5.24 5.09
CA VAL A 373 15.08 6.57 4.85
C VAL A 373 15.41 7.44 6.06
N ASP A 374 16.00 8.61 5.80
CA ASP A 374 16.29 9.62 6.82
C ASP A 374 15.46 10.86 6.52
N LEU A 375 14.44 11.12 7.35
CA LEU A 375 13.64 12.34 7.28
C LEU A 375 14.26 13.51 8.09
N GLY A 376 15.44 13.31 8.68
CA GLY A 376 16.12 14.31 9.49
C GLY A 376 15.26 14.78 10.66
N ALA A 377 15.11 16.10 10.78
CA ALA A 377 14.36 16.71 11.88
C ALA A 377 12.86 16.32 11.89
N LEU A 378 12.27 16.00 10.74
CA LEU A 378 10.85 15.68 10.61
C LEU A 378 10.46 14.42 11.41
N ALA A 379 11.38 13.46 11.56
CA ALA A 379 11.13 12.24 12.34
C ALA A 379 11.30 12.42 13.87
N ALA A 380 11.82 13.58 14.30
CA ALA A 380 12.11 13.89 15.70
C ALA A 380 11.07 14.82 16.36
N GLU A 381 10.21 15.47 15.55
CA GLU A 381 9.00 16.17 15.99
C GLU A 381 7.88 15.19 16.36
#